data_AF-K3VX79-F1
#
_entry.id   AF-K3VX79-F1
#
_cell.length_a   1.000
_cell.length_b   1.000
_cell.length_c   1.000
_cell.angle_alpha   90.00
_cell.angle_beta   90.00
_cell.angle_gamma   90.00
#
_symmetry.space_group_name_H-M   'P 1'
#
loop_
_entity.id
_entity.type
_entity.pdbx_description
1 polymer ?
#
loop_
_entity_poly.entity_id
_entity_poly.type
_entity_poly.pdbx_seq_one_letter_code
_entity_poly.pdbx_strand_id
1 'polypeptide(L)'
;MASSQVMTTRLLTELPADVLVKIFPLLPLRDAVRFLRTCKGLYKFFIQELYERMKNRFWIPLRFGCATGNIATIHRCLNQLGAPVDCYLPRDNGTHRWGDETYYVVGGWRPLREAMQRLHIEAIKLLLINGANPNTTAAEAASGQSTPPLAYAYRRGAESRRNVVKARAVCVLLVLAGADLRVLDPVKQLEVQIMTRVNHYIPASWR
;
A
#
# COMPACT_ATOMS: atom_id res chain seq x y z
N MET A 1 -18.61 18.70 -54.79
CA MET A 1 -19.37 18.48 -53.54
C MET A 1 -18.68 17.36 -52.78
N ALA A 2 -17.84 17.69 -51.79
CA ALA A 2 -17.17 16.69 -50.96
C ALA A 2 -18.17 16.18 -49.91
N SER A 3 -18.57 14.92 -50.02
CA SER A 3 -19.33 14.21 -49.00
C SER A 3 -18.45 14.13 -47.75
N SER A 4 -18.82 14.87 -46.70
CA SER A 4 -18.24 14.71 -45.38
C SER A 4 -18.66 13.33 -44.87
N GLN A 5 -17.72 12.39 -44.85
CA GLN A 5 -17.90 11.14 -44.14
C GLN A 5 -18.18 11.47 -42.67
N VAL A 6 -19.42 11.25 -42.24
CA VAL A 6 -19.78 11.21 -40.83
C VAL A 6 -18.95 10.09 -40.22
N MET A 7 -17.91 10.44 -39.45
CA MET A 7 -17.24 9.46 -38.59
C MET A 7 -18.31 8.92 -37.66
N THR A 8 -18.77 7.71 -37.94
CA THR A 8 -19.65 6.97 -37.04
C THR A 8 -18.81 6.60 -35.83
N THR A 9 -18.90 7.40 -34.78
CA THR A 9 -18.33 7.05 -33.48
C THR A 9 -19.16 5.89 -32.92
N ARG A 10 -18.83 4.66 -33.35
CA ARG A 10 -19.36 3.45 -32.72
C ARG A 10 -18.91 3.43 -31.28
N LEU A 11 -19.87 3.49 -30.38
CA LEU A 11 -19.60 3.56 -28.96
C LEU A 11 -19.10 2.19 -28.47
N LEU A 12 -18.14 2.19 -27.54
CA LEU A 12 -17.68 0.97 -26.85
C LEU A 12 -18.84 0.20 -26.19
N THR A 13 -19.98 0.85 -25.95
CA THR A 13 -21.21 0.26 -25.41
C THR A 13 -21.93 -0.67 -26.38
N GLU A 14 -21.67 -0.56 -27.68
CA GLU A 14 -22.27 -1.41 -28.72
C GLU A 14 -21.50 -2.71 -28.93
N LEU A 15 -20.29 -2.82 -28.37
CA LEU A 15 -19.50 -4.04 -28.45
C LEU A 15 -19.97 -5.05 -27.41
N PRO A 16 -20.08 -6.36 -27.78
CA PRO A 16 -20.29 -7.41 -26.81
C PRO A 16 -19.17 -7.43 -25.76
N ALA A 17 -19.52 -7.67 -24.50
CA ALA A 17 -18.56 -7.73 -23.40
C ALA A 17 -17.43 -8.75 -23.67
N ASP A 18 -17.74 -9.86 -24.34
CA ASP A 18 -16.77 -10.91 -24.69
C ASP A 18 -15.64 -10.41 -25.58
N VAL A 19 -15.93 -9.45 -26.47
CA VAL A 19 -14.91 -8.85 -27.34
C VAL A 19 -13.96 -8.00 -26.50
N LEU A 20 -14.49 -7.23 -25.55
CA LEU A 20 -13.68 -6.44 -24.62
C LEU A 20 -12.80 -7.34 -23.74
N VAL A 21 -13.32 -8.47 -23.26
CA VAL A 21 -12.55 -9.47 -22.49
C VAL A 21 -11.43 -10.08 -23.30
N LYS A 22 -11.59 -10.27 -24.61
CA LYS A 22 -10.52 -10.79 -25.49
C LYS A 22 -9.48 -9.74 -25.86
N ILE A 23 -9.89 -8.49 -26.04
CA ILE A 23 -8.97 -7.39 -26.39
C ILE A 23 -8.10 -7.01 -25.19
N PHE A 24 -8.67 -6.95 -23.99
CA PHE A 24 -7.99 -6.39 -22.82
C PHE A 24 -6.65 -7.09 -22.46
N PRO A 25 -6.55 -8.44 -22.46
CA PRO A 25 -5.29 -9.14 -22.23
C PRO A 25 -4.21 -8.85 -23.27
N LEU A 26 -4.60 -8.54 -24.51
CA LEU A 26 -3.70 -8.23 -25.62
C LEU A 26 -3.10 -6.82 -25.52
N LEU A 27 -3.75 -5.91 -24.78
CA LEU A 27 -3.22 -4.56 -24.58
C LEU A 27 -1.92 -4.61 -23.75
N PRO A 28 -0.87 -3.86 -24.14
CA PRO A 28 0.29 -3.64 -23.29
C PRO A 28 -0.13 -3.10 -21.92
N LEU A 29 0.59 -3.46 -20.85
CA LEU A 29 0.20 -3.10 -19.47
C LEU A 29 -0.06 -1.59 -19.30
N ARG A 30 0.77 -0.75 -19.94
CA ARG A 30 0.63 0.70 -19.93
C ARG A 30 -0.71 1.16 -20.52
N ASP A 31 -1.10 0.59 -21.64
CA ASP A 31 -2.32 0.96 -22.36
C ASP A 31 -3.54 0.36 -21.67
N ALA A 32 -3.44 -0.85 -21.11
CA ALA A 32 -4.48 -1.43 -20.26
C ALA A 32 -4.81 -0.54 -19.05
N VAL A 33 -3.79 0.00 -18.37
CA VAL A 33 -3.98 0.96 -17.26
C VAL A 33 -4.67 2.24 -17.74
N ARG A 34 -4.24 2.80 -18.87
CA ARG A 34 -4.85 4.01 -19.45
C ARG A 34 -6.29 3.77 -19.87
N PHE A 35 -6.55 2.65 -20.53
CA PHE A 35 -7.88 2.21 -20.93
C PHE A 35 -8.82 2.15 -19.73
N LEU A 36 -8.36 1.58 -18.61
CA LEU A 36 -9.15 1.51 -17.38
C LEU A 36 -9.46 2.86 -16.74
N ARG A 37 -8.60 3.85 -16.93
CA ARG A 37 -8.80 5.21 -16.39
C ARG A 37 -9.82 6.02 -17.16
N THR A 38 -10.21 5.59 -18.37
CA THR A 38 -11.17 6.33 -19.20
C THR A 38 -12.58 6.33 -18.60
N CYS A 39 -13.00 5.22 -17.96
CA CYS A 39 -14.36 5.05 -17.46
C CYS A 39 -14.42 4.21 -16.19
N LYS A 40 -15.27 4.63 -15.23
CA LYS A 40 -15.50 3.89 -13.97
C LYS A 40 -16.05 2.48 -14.19
N GLY A 41 -16.87 2.27 -15.24
CA GLY A 41 -17.43 0.96 -15.58
C GLY A 41 -16.34 -0.03 -16.00
N LEU A 42 -15.50 0.38 -16.96
CA LEU A 42 -14.34 -0.41 -17.40
C LEU A 42 -13.40 -0.69 -16.24
N TYR A 43 -13.12 0.31 -15.41
CA TYR A 43 -12.32 0.13 -14.19
C TYR A 43 -12.89 -0.99 -13.32
N LYS A 44 -14.18 -0.93 -12.95
CA LYS A 44 -14.78 -1.97 -12.10
C LYS A 44 -14.70 -3.36 -12.72
N PHE A 45 -14.84 -3.45 -14.04
CA PHE A 45 -14.89 -4.72 -14.76
C PHE A 45 -13.51 -5.39 -14.90
N PHE A 46 -12.48 -4.65 -15.30
CA PHE A 46 -11.16 -5.22 -15.64
C PHE A 46 -10.06 -5.00 -14.60
N ILE A 47 -10.33 -4.29 -13.49
CA ILE A 47 -9.28 -4.01 -12.51
C ILE A 47 -8.74 -5.27 -11.83
N GLN A 48 -9.57 -6.30 -11.63
CA GLN A 48 -9.11 -7.59 -11.10
C GLN A 48 -8.16 -8.25 -12.10
N GLU A 49 -8.58 -8.40 -13.36
CA GLU A 49 -7.76 -8.92 -14.46
C GLU A 49 -6.43 -8.16 -14.59
N LEU A 50 -6.46 -6.83 -14.52
CA LEU A 50 -5.25 -6.01 -14.56
C LEU A 50 -4.29 -6.36 -13.40
N TYR A 51 -4.82 -6.55 -12.19
CA TYR A 51 -4.01 -6.89 -11.03
C TYR A 51 -3.48 -8.33 -11.13
N GLU A 52 -4.24 -9.25 -11.72
CA GLU A 52 -3.76 -10.61 -12.00
C GLU A 52 -2.55 -10.61 -12.94
N ARG A 53 -2.61 -9.80 -14.00
CA ARG A 53 -1.46 -9.60 -14.90
C ARG A 53 -0.25 -9.00 -14.20
N MET A 54 -0.45 -8.28 -13.09
CA MET A 54 0.62 -7.67 -12.28
C MET A 54 1.16 -8.58 -11.16
N LYS A 55 0.64 -9.79 -10.97
CA LYS A 55 1.16 -10.77 -9.99
C LYS A 55 2.67 -10.99 -10.16
N ASN A 56 3.11 -11.17 -11.40
CA ASN A 56 4.52 -11.40 -11.76
C ASN A 56 5.40 -10.14 -11.63
N ARG A 57 4.81 -8.96 -11.45
CA ARG A 57 5.52 -7.69 -11.25
C ARG A 57 5.49 -7.28 -9.78
N PHE A 58 5.82 -8.22 -8.90
CA PHE A 58 6.00 -7.98 -7.46
C PHE A 58 4.79 -7.35 -6.74
N TRP A 59 3.56 -7.50 -7.26
CA TRP A 59 2.37 -6.91 -6.64
C TRP A 59 2.45 -5.38 -6.44
N ILE A 60 2.94 -4.67 -7.45
CA ILE A 60 2.96 -3.19 -7.48
C ILE A 60 1.66 -2.54 -6.99
N PRO A 61 0.44 -3.02 -7.35
CA PRO A 61 -0.80 -2.44 -6.86
C PRO A 61 -0.95 -2.45 -5.34
N LEU A 62 -0.51 -3.52 -4.66
CA LEU A 62 -0.53 -3.62 -3.21
C LEU A 62 0.33 -2.51 -2.58
N ARG A 63 1.52 -2.29 -3.13
CA ARG A 63 2.44 -1.26 -2.63
C ARG A 63 1.87 0.15 -2.82
N PHE A 64 1.32 0.46 -3.98
CA PHE A 64 0.64 1.74 -4.21
C PHE A 64 -0.56 1.92 -3.28
N GLY A 65 -1.32 0.86 -3.03
CA GLY A 65 -2.38 0.85 -2.02
C GLY A 65 -1.85 1.25 -0.65
N CYS A 66 -0.73 0.66 -0.22
CA CYS A 66 -0.09 0.94 1.07
C CYS A 66 0.50 2.36 1.14
N ALA A 67 1.13 2.84 0.07
CA ALA A 67 1.70 4.19 0.01
C ALA A 67 0.62 5.28 -0.02
N THR A 68 -0.51 5.04 -0.69
CA THR A 68 -1.61 6.00 -0.79
C THR A 68 -2.64 5.87 0.33
N GLY A 69 -2.63 4.77 1.08
CA GLY A 69 -3.66 4.44 2.06
C GLY A 69 -4.97 3.96 1.42
N ASN A 70 -4.94 3.53 0.15
CA ASN A 70 -6.12 3.04 -0.56
C ASN A 70 -6.49 1.61 -0.10
N ILE A 71 -7.40 1.55 0.87
CA ILE A 71 -7.85 0.30 1.51
C ILE A 71 -8.52 -0.65 0.51
N ALA A 72 -9.28 -0.13 -0.46
CA ALA A 72 -9.96 -0.97 -1.45
C ALA A 72 -8.94 -1.72 -2.33
N THR A 73 -7.85 -1.07 -2.71
CA THR A 73 -6.75 -1.71 -3.46
C THR A 73 -6.04 -2.76 -2.62
N ILE A 74 -5.74 -2.46 -1.36
CA ILE A 74 -5.07 -3.41 -0.45
C ILE A 74 -5.96 -4.64 -0.25
N HIS A 75 -7.24 -4.44 0.07
CA HIS A 75 -8.22 -5.52 0.26
C HIS A 75 -8.35 -6.39 -0.99
N ARG A 76 -8.42 -5.79 -2.18
CA ARG A 76 -8.46 -6.57 -3.44
C ARG A 76 -7.19 -7.41 -3.62
N CYS A 77 -6.02 -6.86 -3.36
CA CYS A 77 -4.76 -7.59 -3.53
C CYS A 77 -4.64 -8.76 -2.54
N LEU A 78 -4.86 -8.51 -1.25
CA LEU A 78 -4.69 -9.53 -0.21
C LEU A 78 -5.84 -10.55 -0.23
N ASN A 79 -7.08 -10.09 -0.11
CA ASN A 79 -8.22 -10.96 0.16
C ASN A 79 -8.81 -11.60 -1.11
N GLN A 80 -8.77 -10.90 -2.25
CA GLN A 80 -9.38 -11.41 -3.50
C GLN A 80 -8.38 -12.13 -4.39
N LEU A 81 -7.14 -11.63 -4.46
CA LEU A 81 -6.14 -12.13 -5.41
C LEU A 81 -5.04 -12.98 -4.77
N GLY A 82 -5.00 -13.05 -3.43
CA GLY A 82 -4.03 -13.88 -2.68
C GLY A 82 -2.61 -13.34 -2.71
N ALA A 83 -2.43 -12.01 -2.72
CA ALA A 83 -1.10 -11.42 -2.67
C ALA A 83 -0.38 -11.77 -1.35
N PRO A 84 0.91 -12.16 -1.39
CA PRO A 84 1.69 -12.39 -0.19
C PRO A 84 1.85 -11.08 0.59
N VAL A 85 1.49 -11.12 1.87
CA VAL A 85 1.44 -9.93 2.74
C VAL A 85 2.83 -9.34 3.00
N ASP A 86 3.85 -10.19 3.15
CA ASP A 86 5.24 -9.82 3.40
C ASP A 86 6.10 -9.88 2.13
N CYS A 87 5.55 -9.44 0.99
CA CYS A 87 6.33 -9.37 -0.23
C CYS A 87 7.45 -8.32 -0.12
N TYR A 88 8.70 -8.72 -0.38
CA TYR A 88 9.80 -7.78 -0.53
C TYR A 88 9.80 -7.24 -1.95
N LEU A 89 9.64 -5.92 -2.10
CA LEU A 89 9.76 -5.27 -3.39
C LEU A 89 11.13 -4.58 -3.48
N PRO A 90 11.93 -4.91 -4.52
CA PRO A 90 13.16 -4.18 -4.81
C PRO A 90 12.90 -2.68 -4.83
N ARG A 91 13.89 -1.92 -4.36
CA ARG A 91 13.89 -0.46 -4.52
C ARG A 91 14.04 -0.17 -5.99
N ASP A 92 12.93 0.07 -6.65
CA ASP A 92 12.93 0.48 -8.04
C ASP A 92 13.09 2.00 -8.07
N ASN A 93 14.33 2.43 -8.34
CA ASN A 93 14.67 3.83 -8.61
C ASN A 93 14.12 4.30 -9.97
N GLY A 94 13.45 3.41 -10.71
CA GLY A 94 12.72 3.72 -11.92
C GLY A 94 11.64 4.76 -11.65
N THR A 95 11.65 5.79 -12.49
CA THR A 95 10.61 6.80 -12.60
C THR A 95 9.32 6.12 -13.05
N HIS A 96 8.57 5.54 -12.11
CA HIS A 96 7.24 5.01 -12.39
C HIS A 96 6.34 6.19 -12.74
N ARG A 97 6.31 6.57 -14.01
CA ARG A 97 5.37 7.53 -14.57
C ARG A 97 3.98 6.91 -14.55
N TRP A 98 3.31 6.95 -13.40
CA TRP A 98 1.87 6.69 -13.31
C TRP A 98 1.10 7.99 -13.62
N GLY A 99 1.34 8.56 -14.80
CA GLY A 99 0.91 9.90 -15.20
C GLY A 99 2.08 10.89 -15.28
N ASP A 100 1.82 12.07 -15.86
CA ASP A 100 2.83 13.11 -16.10
C ASP A 100 3.26 13.84 -14.80
N GLU A 101 2.55 13.62 -13.69
CA GLU A 101 2.81 14.28 -12.42
C GLU A 101 2.58 13.29 -11.26
N THR A 102 3.65 12.69 -10.73
CA THR A 102 3.89 12.40 -9.30
C THR A 102 5.04 11.39 -9.13
N TYR A 103 6.14 11.85 -8.55
CA TYR A 103 7.29 11.03 -8.18
C TYR A 103 7.03 10.37 -6.83
N TYR A 104 6.41 9.20 -6.81
CA TYR A 104 6.47 8.37 -5.61
C TYR A 104 7.71 7.49 -5.71
N VAL A 105 8.75 7.80 -4.93
CA VAL A 105 9.79 6.82 -4.60
C VAL A 105 9.10 5.80 -3.72
N VAL A 106 8.80 4.64 -4.30
CA VAL A 106 8.17 3.54 -3.58
C VAL A 106 9.16 2.36 -3.67
N GLY A 107 9.35 1.60 -2.60
CA GLY A 107 10.19 0.38 -2.63
C GLY A 107 11.40 0.33 -1.72
N GLY A 108 12.03 -0.86 -1.70
CA GLY A 108 13.09 -1.21 -0.76
C GLY A 108 12.58 -1.74 0.59
N TRP A 109 11.26 -1.89 0.72
CA TRP A 109 10.58 -2.24 1.96
C TRP A 109 9.34 -3.10 1.71
N ARG A 110 8.90 -3.84 2.74
CA ARG A 110 7.63 -4.59 2.74
C ARG A 110 6.40 -3.66 2.78
N PRO A 111 5.20 -4.12 2.35
CA PRO A 111 3.96 -3.35 2.40
C PRO A 111 3.69 -2.68 3.75
N LEU A 112 3.94 -3.39 4.86
CA LEU A 112 3.75 -2.85 6.21
C LEU A 112 4.60 -1.61 6.47
N ARG A 113 5.88 -1.65 6.09
CA ARG A 113 6.82 -0.53 6.26
C ARG A 113 6.42 0.67 5.40
N GLU A 114 5.96 0.44 4.17
CA GLU A 114 5.49 1.50 3.28
C GLU A 114 4.27 2.24 3.87
N ALA A 115 3.32 1.49 4.43
CA ALA A 115 2.15 2.05 5.12
C ALA A 115 2.55 2.81 6.41
N MET A 116 3.52 2.28 7.16
CA MET A 116 4.08 2.92 8.37
C MET A 116 4.82 4.22 8.08
N GLN A 117 5.56 4.30 6.98
CA GLN A 117 6.29 5.51 6.60
C GLN A 117 5.35 6.73 6.53
N ARG A 118 4.12 6.50 6.05
CA ARG A 118 3.08 7.51 5.87
C ARG A 118 2.00 7.49 6.97
N LEU A 119 2.13 6.62 7.98
CA LEU A 119 1.21 6.46 9.10
C LEU A 119 -0.24 6.21 8.67
N HIS A 120 -0.44 5.37 7.64
CA HIS A 120 -1.77 4.95 7.19
C HIS A 120 -2.33 3.85 8.10
N ILE A 121 -2.99 4.25 9.19
CA ILE A 121 -3.44 3.37 10.28
C ILE A 121 -4.30 2.20 9.77
N GLU A 122 -5.30 2.48 8.93
CA GLU A 122 -6.19 1.43 8.41
C GLU A 122 -5.47 0.45 7.48
N ALA A 123 -4.50 0.92 6.70
CA ALA A 123 -3.67 0.05 5.87
C ALA A 123 -2.79 -0.86 6.74
N ILE A 124 -2.17 -0.31 7.80
CA ILE A 124 -1.36 -1.06 8.76
C ILE A 124 -2.21 -2.11 9.47
N LYS A 125 -3.39 -1.72 9.97
CA LYS A 125 -4.33 -2.63 10.62
C LYS A 125 -4.72 -3.79 9.69
N LEU A 126 -5.08 -3.49 8.44
CA LEU A 126 -5.45 -4.50 7.47
C LEU A 126 -4.29 -5.47 7.17
N LEU A 127 -3.07 -4.97 7.04
CA LEU A 127 -1.88 -5.81 6.81
C LEU A 127 -1.61 -6.73 8.01
N LEU A 128 -1.66 -6.19 9.23
CA LEU A 128 -1.42 -6.98 10.45
C LEU A 128 -2.49 -8.06 10.66
N ILE A 129 -3.77 -7.77 10.40
CA ILE A 129 -4.85 -8.77 10.44
C ILE A 129 -4.63 -9.88 9.40
N ASN A 130 -4.05 -9.55 8.25
CA ASN A 130 -3.67 -10.52 7.22
C ASN A 130 -2.32 -11.22 7.51
N GLY A 131 -1.78 -11.10 8.73
CA GLY A 131 -0.59 -11.83 9.15
C GLY A 131 0.75 -11.21 8.78
N ALA A 132 0.79 -9.90 8.47
CA ALA A 132 2.06 -9.20 8.25
C ALA A 132 2.97 -9.30 9.49
N ASN A 133 4.23 -9.68 9.31
CA ASN A 133 5.17 -9.76 10.43
C ASN A 133 5.50 -8.35 10.97
N PRO A 134 5.19 -8.06 12.25
CA PRO A 134 5.37 -6.75 12.85
C PRO A 134 6.84 -6.43 13.22
N ASN A 135 7.74 -7.39 13.10
CA ASN A 135 9.15 -7.27 13.45
C ASN A 135 10.02 -7.04 12.22
N THR A 136 11.28 -6.60 12.44
CA THR A 136 12.27 -6.49 11.38
C THR A 136 12.63 -7.86 10.84
N THR A 137 12.65 -8.00 9.52
CA THR A 137 13.14 -9.23 8.87
C THR A 137 14.65 -9.18 8.69
N ALA A 138 15.31 -10.33 8.53
CA ALA A 138 16.74 -10.40 8.27
C ALA A 138 17.15 -9.60 7.00
N ALA A 139 16.32 -9.64 5.96
CA ALA A 139 16.54 -8.88 4.73
C ALA A 139 16.52 -7.35 4.96
N GLU A 140 15.63 -6.87 5.82
CA GLU A 140 15.57 -5.46 6.21
C GLU A 140 16.70 -5.05 7.16
N ALA A 141 17.17 -5.96 8.01
CA ALA A 141 18.31 -5.72 8.87
C ALA A 141 19.60 -5.55 8.04
N ALA A 142 19.74 -6.34 6.96
CA ALA A 142 20.89 -6.29 6.06
C ALA A 142 20.95 -5.03 5.18
N SER A 143 19.83 -4.34 4.95
CA SER A 143 19.78 -3.16 4.07
C SER A 143 20.31 -1.86 4.72
N GLY A 144 20.85 -1.93 5.93
CA GLY A 144 21.49 -0.80 6.63
C GLY A 144 20.55 0.28 7.16
N GLN A 145 19.26 0.25 6.83
CA GLN A 145 18.24 1.19 7.31
C GLN A 145 17.43 0.62 8.50
N SER A 146 18.09 -0.20 9.33
CA SER A 146 17.48 -1.09 10.32
C SER A 146 17.01 -0.36 11.58
N THR A 147 15.96 0.45 11.48
CA THR A 147 15.15 0.78 12.66
C THR A 147 13.99 -0.22 12.76
N PRO A 148 13.87 -0.98 13.86
CA PRO A 148 12.75 -1.89 14.06
C PRO A 148 11.39 -1.19 13.93
N PRO A 149 10.35 -1.87 13.37
CA PRO A 149 9.05 -1.24 13.14
C PRO A 149 8.48 -0.54 14.37
N LEU A 150 8.54 -1.17 15.55
CA LEU A 150 8.05 -0.57 16.79
C LEU A 150 8.86 0.67 17.19
N ALA A 151 10.20 0.60 17.12
CA ALA A 151 11.09 1.73 17.39
C ALA A 151 10.88 2.89 16.41
N TYR A 152 10.60 2.58 15.14
CA TYR A 152 10.26 3.56 14.11
C TYR A 152 8.93 4.25 14.43
N ALA A 153 7.88 3.48 14.73
CA ALA A 153 6.57 4.01 15.07
C ALA A 153 6.64 4.94 16.29
N TYR A 154 7.40 4.55 17.32
CA TYR A 154 7.60 5.36 18.52
C TYR A 154 8.32 6.68 18.20
N ARG A 155 9.41 6.63 17.43
CA ARG A 155 10.17 7.83 17.02
C ARG A 155 9.30 8.83 16.26
N ARG A 156 8.45 8.34 15.35
CA ARG A 156 7.52 9.16 14.56
C ARG A 156 6.55 9.98 15.42
N GLY A 157 6.20 9.48 16.61
CA GLY A 157 5.37 10.17 17.59
C GLY A 157 6.09 11.35 18.24
N ALA A 158 7.40 11.22 18.50
CA ALA A 158 8.24 12.28 19.07
C ALA A 158 8.62 13.36 18.03
N GLU A 159 8.66 13.02 16.74
CA GLU A 159 9.05 13.95 15.67
C GLU A 159 8.05 15.10 15.46
N SER A 160 6.75 14.87 15.66
CA SER A 160 5.72 15.88 15.36
C SER A 160 4.43 15.67 16.12
N ARG A 161 3.89 16.76 16.70
CA ARG A 161 2.57 16.79 17.36
C ARG A 161 1.43 16.24 16.50
N ARG A 162 1.51 16.42 15.17
CA ARG A 162 0.52 15.90 14.21
C ARG A 162 0.52 14.37 14.11
N ASN A 163 1.65 13.74 14.45
CA ASN A 163 1.82 12.29 14.36
C ASN A 163 1.46 11.59 15.66
N VAL A 164 1.39 12.26 16.81
CA VAL A 164 1.20 11.68 18.15
C VAL A 164 0.08 10.65 18.19
N VAL A 165 -1.13 11.02 17.74
CA VAL A 165 -2.29 10.13 17.75
C VAL A 165 -2.10 8.93 16.82
N LYS A 166 -1.57 9.17 15.62
CA LYS A 166 -1.35 8.13 14.61
C LYS A 166 -0.24 7.17 15.03
N ALA A 167 0.89 7.70 15.50
CA ALA A 167 2.04 6.94 15.99
C ALA A 167 1.66 6.08 17.20
N ARG A 168 0.87 6.62 18.15
CA ARG A 168 0.31 5.83 19.25
C ARG A 168 -0.49 4.65 18.71
N ALA A 169 -1.43 4.90 17.79
CA ALA A 169 -2.26 3.85 17.21
C ALA A 169 -1.40 2.77 16.53
N VAL A 170 -0.37 3.15 15.78
CA VAL A 170 0.56 2.22 15.15
C VAL A 170 1.34 1.41 16.18
N CYS A 171 1.84 2.02 17.26
CA CYS A 171 2.53 1.30 18.34
C CYS A 171 1.61 0.24 18.97
N VAL A 172 0.37 0.63 19.31
CA VAL A 172 -0.62 -0.29 19.88
C VAL A 172 -0.93 -1.43 18.92
N LEU A 173 -1.17 -1.14 17.63
CA LEU A 173 -1.43 -2.17 16.61
C LEU A 173 -0.27 -3.17 16.48
N LEU A 174 0.98 -2.70 16.49
CA LEU A 174 2.16 -3.56 16.42
C LEU A 174 2.28 -4.46 17.64
N VAL A 175 2.05 -3.93 18.84
CA VAL A 175 2.10 -4.73 20.08
C VAL A 175 1.01 -5.80 20.09
N LEU A 176 -0.22 -5.44 19.69
CA LEU A 176 -1.31 -6.40 19.56
C LEU A 176 -1.02 -7.49 18.52
N ALA A 177 -0.23 -7.18 17.49
CA ALA A 177 0.21 -8.14 16.49
C ALA A 177 1.42 -8.99 16.93
N GLY A 178 1.95 -8.80 18.15
CA GLY A 178 3.09 -9.57 18.66
C GLY A 178 4.46 -8.97 18.32
N ALA A 179 4.57 -7.64 18.17
CA ALA A 179 5.87 -6.99 18.02
C ALA A 179 6.75 -7.21 19.25
N ASP A 180 8.05 -7.43 19.01
CA ASP A 180 9.05 -7.54 20.06
C ASP A 180 9.29 -6.17 20.70
N LEU A 181 9.00 -6.07 22.00
CA LEU A 181 9.21 -4.87 22.80
C LEU A 181 10.70 -4.65 23.11
N ARG A 182 11.53 -5.70 23.09
CA ARG A 182 12.95 -5.63 23.49
C ARG A 182 13.78 -4.72 22.59
N VAL A 183 13.24 -4.35 21.43
CA VAL A 183 13.82 -3.37 20.51
C VAL A 183 13.81 -1.93 21.05
N LEU A 184 13.08 -1.66 22.13
CA LEU A 184 12.97 -0.37 22.79
C LEU A 184 13.75 -0.35 24.12
N ASP A 185 14.16 0.84 24.56
CA ASP A 185 14.68 1.04 25.92
C ASP A 185 13.61 0.71 26.99
N PRO A 186 13.99 0.27 28.21
CA PRO A 186 13.03 -0.15 29.24
C PRO A 186 11.94 0.88 29.57
N VAL A 187 12.29 2.17 29.56
CA VAL A 187 11.31 3.26 29.77
C VAL A 187 10.27 3.29 28.64
N LYS A 188 10.73 3.25 27.39
CA LYS A 188 9.86 3.27 26.21
C LYS A 188 9.00 2.01 26.12
N GLN A 189 9.54 0.85 26.54
CA GLN A 189 8.76 -0.39 26.65
C GLN A 189 7.57 -0.22 27.60
N LEU A 190 7.81 0.32 28.80
CA LEU A 190 6.76 0.58 29.77
C LEU A 190 5.72 1.57 29.24
N GLU A 191 6.15 2.66 28.62
CA GLU A 191 5.24 3.64 28.02
C GLU A 191 4.34 3.00 26.95
N VAL A 192 4.91 2.19 26.06
CA VAL A 192 4.16 1.48 25.02
C VAL A 192 3.18 0.47 25.64
N GLN A 193 3.57 -0.23 26.71
CA GLN A 193 2.64 -1.10 27.44
C GLN A 193 1.49 -0.29 28.06
N ILE A 194 1.76 0.88 28.64
CA ILE A 194 0.72 1.76 29.18
C ILE A 194 -0.23 2.24 28.06
N MET A 195 0.29 2.57 26.86
CA MET A 195 -0.53 2.97 25.72
C MET A 195 -1.61 1.93 25.36
N THR A 196 -1.32 0.63 25.54
CA THR A 196 -2.28 -0.45 25.25
C THR A 196 -3.41 -0.56 26.27
N ARG A 197 -3.17 -0.15 27.51
CA ARG A 197 -4.14 -0.26 28.62
C ARG A 197 -4.92 1.03 28.83
N VAL A 198 -4.23 2.17 28.76
CA VAL A 198 -4.80 3.48 29.03
C VAL A 198 -5.12 4.18 27.72
N ASN A 199 -6.41 4.36 27.47
CA ASN A 199 -6.85 5.14 26.33
C ASN A 199 -6.41 6.60 26.52
N HIS A 200 -5.83 7.21 25.49
CA HIS A 200 -5.28 8.58 25.50
C HIS A 200 -3.96 8.82 26.25
N TYR A 201 -3.29 7.79 26.77
CA TYR A 201 -1.93 7.98 27.28
C TYR A 201 -0.98 8.44 26.17
N ILE A 202 -0.27 9.55 26.42
CA ILE A 202 0.76 10.12 25.54
C ILE A 202 2.05 10.27 26.37
N PRO A 203 3.17 9.67 25.91
CA PRO A 203 4.48 9.83 26.54
C PRO A 203 4.84 11.29 26.75
N ALA A 204 5.60 11.57 27.82
CA ALA A 204 6.07 12.93 28.09
C ALA A 204 6.92 13.47 26.93
N SER A 205 7.72 12.60 26.29
CA SER A 205 8.56 12.95 25.14
C SER A 205 7.80 13.34 23.87
N TRP A 206 6.47 13.16 23.82
CA TRP A 206 5.64 13.45 22.65
C TRP A 206 4.77 14.71 22.84
N ARG A 207 4.83 15.36 24.01
CA ARG A 207 4.02 16.55 24.35
C ARG A 207 4.68 17.85 23.85
#